data_AF-A0A6C0BHP2-F1
#
_entry.id   AF-A0A6C0BHP2-F1
#
_cell.length_a   1.000
_cell.length_b   1.000
_cell.length_c   1.000
_cell.angle_alpha   90.00
_cell.angle_beta   90.00
_cell.angle_gamma   90.00
#
_symmetry.space_group_name_H-M   'P 1'
#
loop_
_entity.id
_entity.type
_entity.pdbx_description
1 polymer ?
#
loop_
_entity_poly.entity_id
_entity_poly.type
_entity_poly.pdbx_seq_one_letter_code
_entity_poly.pdbx_strand_id
1 'polypeptide(L)'
;MDQQLSDMCARIAQQLGSGHSEKVYQEALAAELRVAGWNVELERVVPTLYDPGNQGHLISVGFARLDILAVKGSESILIELKATSSFSPAPLKAQINIYLKALKPSYPNLVGYGIQFMQPGSKDVLVEDMVQIIVVLSPLAPLPSLPLVSS
;
A
#
# COMPACT_ATOMS: atom_id res chain seq x y z
N MET A 1 2.92 14.74 3.85
CA MET A 1 2.57 13.37 4.28
C MET A 1 3.80 12.51 4.54
N ASP A 2 4.73 12.38 3.60
CA ASP A 2 5.86 11.42 3.67
C ASP A 2 6.64 11.42 4.99
N GLN A 3 7.11 12.60 5.44
CA GLN A 3 7.83 12.72 6.71
C GLN A 3 6.98 12.29 7.91
N GLN A 4 5.72 12.72 7.94
CA GLN A 4 4.79 12.39 9.02
C GLN A 4 4.55 10.88 9.11
N LEU A 5 4.40 10.20 7.96
CA LEU A 5 4.23 8.75 7.92
C LEU A 5 5.50 8.02 8.39
N SER A 6 6.67 8.49 7.96
CA SER A 6 7.97 7.98 8.42
C SER A 6 8.09 8.07 9.95
N ASP A 7 7.72 9.22 10.54
CA ASP A 7 7.80 9.43 11.98
C ASP A 7 6.81 8.52 12.75
N MET A 8 5.61 8.30 12.21
CA MET A 8 4.64 7.35 12.78
C MET A 8 5.19 5.92 12.78
N CYS A 9 5.71 5.47 11.64
CA CYS A 9 6.30 4.14 11.51
C CYS A 9 7.51 3.95 12.44
N ALA A 10 8.37 4.95 12.57
CA ALA A 10 9.52 4.91 13.48
C ALA A 10 9.06 4.78 14.94
N ARG A 11 8.04 5.54 15.37
CA ARG A 11 7.46 5.40 16.71
C ARG A 11 6.88 4.00 16.95
N ILE A 12 6.15 3.46 15.98
CA ILE A 12 5.58 2.11 16.06
C ILE A 12 6.69 1.07 16.22
N ALA A 13 7.73 1.13 15.38
CA ALA A 13 8.87 0.22 15.44
C ALA A 13 9.62 0.32 16.79
N GLN A 14 9.80 1.54 17.31
CA GLN A 14 10.45 1.77 18.60
C GLN A 14 9.63 1.24 19.78
N GLN A 15 8.30 1.36 19.75
CA GLN A 15 7.43 0.96 20.86
C GLN A 15 7.08 -0.54 20.84
N LEU A 16 6.79 -1.08 19.66
CA LEU A 16 6.37 -2.48 19.52
C LEU A 16 7.55 -3.42 19.25
N GLY A 17 8.65 -2.92 18.69
CA GLY A 17 9.72 -3.79 18.20
C GLY A 17 9.26 -4.69 17.05
N SER A 18 10.01 -5.76 16.83
CA SER A 18 9.77 -6.76 15.77
C SER A 18 9.03 -7.96 16.33
N GLY A 19 8.42 -8.77 15.45
CA GLY A 19 7.85 -10.07 15.81
C GLY A 19 6.33 -10.07 15.94
N HIS A 20 5.69 -8.92 15.72
CA HIS A 20 4.24 -8.81 15.69
C HIS A 20 3.68 -9.14 14.32
N SER A 21 2.41 -9.56 14.27
CA SER A 21 1.73 -9.79 13.00
C SER A 21 1.47 -8.50 12.25
N GLU A 22 1.29 -8.60 10.93
CA GLU A 22 0.90 -7.48 10.06
C GLU A 22 -0.34 -6.74 10.59
N LYS A 23 -1.31 -7.49 11.14
CA LYS A 23 -2.53 -6.92 11.74
C LYS A 23 -2.23 -6.00 12.92
N VAL A 24 -1.25 -6.32 13.76
CA VAL A 24 -0.87 -5.46 14.90
C VAL A 24 -0.29 -4.14 14.40
N TYR A 25 0.61 -4.18 13.41
CA TYR A 25 1.17 -2.97 12.80
C TYR A 25 0.10 -2.15 12.06
N GLN A 26 -0.85 -2.80 11.38
CA GLN A 26 -1.99 -2.15 10.73
C GLN A 26 -2.83 -1.36 11.73
N GLU A 27 -3.21 -1.97 12.87
CA GLU A 27 -4.00 -1.30 13.92
C GLU A 27 -3.21 -0.14 14.57
N ALA A 28 -1.91 -0.33 14.84
CA ALA A 28 -1.07 0.71 15.41
C ALA A 28 -0.95 1.94 14.48
N LEU A 29 -0.73 1.70 13.18
CA LEU A 29 -0.65 2.77 12.20
C LEU A 29 -2.00 3.47 12.00
N ALA A 30 -3.10 2.72 12.04
CA ALA A 30 -4.44 3.29 12.00
C ALA A 30 -4.71 4.22 13.19
N ALA A 31 -4.23 3.86 14.39
CA ALA A 31 -4.33 4.73 15.57
C ALA A 31 -3.53 6.02 15.39
N GLU A 32 -2.26 5.93 14.95
CA GLU A 32 -1.40 7.10 14.66
C GLU A 32 -2.04 8.04 13.61
N LEU A 33 -2.60 7.49 12.54
CA LEU A 33 -3.31 8.26 11.50
C LEU A 33 -4.57 8.95 12.04
N ARG A 34 -5.38 8.25 12.85
CA ARG A 34 -6.58 8.83 13.48
C ARG A 34 -6.22 9.96 14.43
N VAL A 35 -5.18 9.81 15.24
CA VAL A 35 -4.65 10.88 16.11
C VAL A 35 -4.20 12.09 15.29
N ALA A 36 -3.61 11.85 14.12
CA ALA A 36 -3.25 12.90 13.17
C ALA A 36 -4.45 13.51 12.40
N GLY A 37 -5.69 13.10 12.70
CA GLY A 37 -6.92 13.65 12.13
C GLY A 37 -7.31 13.08 10.77
N TRP A 38 -6.81 11.90 10.41
CA TRP A 38 -7.26 11.18 9.23
C TRP A 38 -8.53 10.37 9.52
N ASN A 39 -9.46 10.33 8.55
CA ASN A 39 -10.53 9.34 8.55
C ASN A 39 -9.98 8.02 7.97
N VAL A 40 -10.00 6.94 8.74
CA VAL A 40 -9.27 5.69 8.44
C VAL A 40 -10.23 4.51 8.33
N GLU A 41 -10.23 3.89 7.15
CA GLU A 41 -10.90 2.62 6.85
C GLU A 41 -9.87 1.49 6.79
N LEU A 42 -10.16 0.38 7.49
CA LEU A 42 -9.32 -0.82 7.47
C LEU A 42 -9.93 -1.91 6.59
N GLU A 43 -9.06 -2.70 5.96
CA GLU A 43 -9.42 -3.86 5.12
C GLU A 43 -10.48 -3.54 4.06
N ARG A 44 -10.33 -2.39 3.39
CA ARG A 44 -11.27 -1.93 2.38
C ARG A 44 -11.31 -2.92 1.23
N VAL A 45 -12.52 -3.38 0.89
CA VAL A 45 -12.74 -4.24 -0.27
C VAL A 45 -12.64 -3.41 -1.55
N VAL A 46 -11.75 -3.81 -2.45
CA VAL A 46 -11.46 -3.12 -3.72
C VAL A 46 -11.66 -4.09 -4.89
N PRO A 47 -12.38 -3.71 -5.97
CA PRO A 47 -12.56 -4.57 -7.13
C PRO A 47 -11.26 -4.74 -7.92
N THR A 48 -10.99 -5.96 -8.35
CA THR A 48 -9.87 -6.27 -9.24
C THR A 48 -10.29 -6.05 -10.69
N LEU A 49 -9.76 -5.00 -11.31
CA LEU A 49 -10.17 -4.55 -12.65
C LEU A 49 -9.35 -5.20 -13.78
N TYR A 50 -10.04 -5.91 -14.66
CA TYR A 50 -9.49 -6.58 -15.84
C TYR A 50 -10.08 -6.00 -17.13
N ASP A 51 -9.25 -5.88 -18.18
CA ASP A 51 -9.69 -5.49 -19.52
C ASP A 51 -9.59 -6.73 -20.43
N PRO A 52 -10.71 -7.29 -20.93
CA PRO A 52 -10.69 -8.44 -21.84
C PRO A 52 -10.26 -8.08 -23.28
N GLY A 53 -9.83 -6.85 -23.55
CA GLY A 53 -9.38 -6.40 -24.87
C GLY A 53 -10.50 -5.89 -25.78
N ASN A 54 -11.70 -5.70 -25.26
CA ASN A 54 -12.84 -5.16 -26.01
C ASN A 54 -13.09 -3.69 -25.63
N GLN A 55 -12.43 -2.78 -26.36
CA GLN A 55 -12.70 -1.33 -26.34
C GLN A 55 -12.44 -0.58 -25.02
N GLY A 56 -11.53 -1.07 -24.17
CA GLY A 56 -11.13 -0.36 -22.95
C GLY A 56 -12.14 -0.47 -21.80
N HIS A 57 -13.09 -1.41 -21.88
CA HIS A 57 -14.07 -1.64 -20.83
C HIS A 57 -13.47 -2.49 -19.70
N LEU A 58 -13.30 -1.89 -18.52
CA LEU A 58 -12.85 -2.59 -17.33
C LEU A 58 -14.01 -3.37 -16.68
N ILE A 59 -13.82 -4.67 -16.49
CA ILE A 59 -14.72 -5.54 -15.72
C ILE A 59 -14.09 -5.90 -14.37
N SER A 60 -14.93 -6.14 -13.36
CA SER A 60 -14.49 -6.70 -12.09
C SER A 60 -14.41 -8.23 -12.20
N VAL A 61 -13.24 -8.81 -11.92
CA VAL A 61 -13.02 -10.28 -11.94
C VAL A 61 -12.82 -10.87 -10.54
N GLY A 62 -12.95 -10.05 -9.51
CA GLY A 62 -12.75 -10.44 -8.12
C GLY A 62 -12.55 -9.24 -7.22
N PHE A 63 -12.15 -9.51 -5.98
CA PHE A 63 -11.91 -8.48 -4.98
C PHE A 63 -10.60 -8.72 -4.26
N ALA A 64 -9.92 -7.64 -3.91
CA ALA A 64 -8.78 -7.60 -3.01
C ALA A 64 -9.14 -6.78 -1.77
N ARG A 65 -8.35 -6.94 -0.70
CA ARG A 65 -8.52 -6.17 0.53
C ARG A 65 -7.30 -5.28 0.73
N LEU A 66 -7.52 -3.98 0.65
CA LEU A 66 -6.54 -2.95 0.96
C LEU A 66 -6.44 -2.80 2.48
N ASP A 67 -5.23 -2.84 3.03
CA ASP A 67 -5.04 -2.75 4.48
C ASP A 67 -5.59 -1.46 5.08
N ILE A 68 -5.23 -0.30 4.51
CA ILE A 68 -5.69 1.00 5.00
C ILE A 68 -6.03 1.93 3.82
N LEU A 69 -7.21 2.53 3.87
CA LEU A 69 -7.50 3.77 3.14
C LEU A 69 -7.69 4.90 4.15
N ALA A 70 -7.00 6.02 3.95
CA ALA A 70 -7.12 7.18 4.81
C ALA A 70 -7.37 8.46 4.01
N VAL A 71 -8.30 9.31 4.48
CA VAL A 71 -8.69 10.57 3.83
C VAL A 71 -8.63 11.72 4.84
N LYS A 72 -8.11 12.87 4.40
CA LYS A 72 -8.07 14.11 5.18
C LYS A 72 -8.23 15.31 4.25
N GLY A 73 -9.39 15.97 4.31
CA GLY A 73 -9.72 17.05 3.36
C GLY A 73 -9.72 16.53 1.92
N SER A 74 -8.88 17.11 1.06
CA SER A 74 -8.69 16.69 -0.34
C SER A 74 -7.57 15.66 -0.52
N GLU A 75 -6.85 15.32 0.54
CA GLU A 75 -5.78 14.33 0.52
C GLU A 75 -6.35 12.94 0.78
N SER A 76 -5.85 11.96 0.03
CA SER A 76 -6.22 10.56 0.18
C SER A 76 -4.98 9.70 0.00
N ILE A 77 -4.80 8.73 0.88
CA ILE A 77 -3.70 7.78 0.82
C ILE A 77 -4.24 6.37 0.96
N LEU A 78 -3.60 5.42 0.28
CA LEU A 78 -3.76 4.00 0.53
C LEU A 78 -2.45 3.45 1.08
N ILE A 79 -2.54 2.49 1.98
CA ILE A 79 -1.37 1.86 2.59
C ILE A 79 -1.56 0.35 2.51
N GLU A 80 -0.56 -0.35 1.97
CA GLU A 80 -0.40 -1.80 2.06
C GLU A 80 0.79 -2.11 2.97
N LEU A 81 0.60 -3.01 3.92
CA LEU A 81 1.60 -3.39 4.90
C LEU A 81 2.13 -4.79 4.61
N LYS A 82 3.40 -5.04 4.97
CA LYS A 82 3.94 -6.40 5.10
C LYS A 82 4.78 -6.51 6.36
N ALA A 83 4.68 -7.65 7.03
CA ALA A 83 5.63 -8.06 8.06
C ALA A 83 6.56 -9.13 7.47
N THR A 84 7.83 -8.80 7.21
CA THR A 84 8.73 -9.67 6.43
C THR A 84 10.08 -9.88 7.08
N SER A 85 10.72 -11.03 6.84
CA SER A 85 12.09 -11.31 7.25
C SER A 85 13.14 -10.64 6.35
N SER A 86 12.72 -10.11 5.21
CA SER A 86 13.55 -9.33 4.29
C SER A 86 12.68 -8.36 3.49
N PHE A 87 13.24 -7.19 3.18
CA PHE A 87 12.52 -6.19 2.42
C PHE A 87 12.52 -6.52 0.92
N SER A 88 11.33 -6.52 0.32
CA SER A 88 11.16 -6.65 -1.12
C SER A 88 10.08 -5.68 -1.61
N PRO A 89 10.43 -4.69 -2.44
CA PRO A 89 9.46 -3.68 -2.87
C PRO A 89 8.50 -4.18 -3.96
N ALA A 90 8.85 -5.25 -4.69
CA ALA A 90 8.11 -5.67 -5.88
C ALA A 90 6.68 -6.14 -5.57
N PRO A 91 6.42 -7.01 -4.57
CA PRO A 91 5.06 -7.44 -4.24
C PRO A 91 4.16 -6.28 -3.81
N LEU A 92 4.66 -5.41 -2.94
CA LEU A 92 3.93 -4.22 -2.48
C LEU A 92 3.58 -3.28 -3.63
N LYS A 93 4.55 -2.96 -4.50
CA LYS A 93 4.30 -2.13 -5.68
C LYS A 93 3.23 -2.75 -6.57
N ALA A 94 3.26 -4.06 -6.80
CA ALA A 94 2.26 -4.74 -7.62
C ALA A 94 0.84 -4.61 -7.02
N GLN A 95 0.68 -4.85 -5.72
CA GLN A 95 -0.61 -4.70 -5.03
C GLN A 95 -1.11 -3.26 -5.04
N ILE A 96 -0.25 -2.29 -4.71
CA ILE A 96 -0.59 -0.87 -4.71
C ILE A 96 -1.08 -0.40 -6.09
N ASN A 97 -0.43 -0.86 -7.17
CA ASN A 97 -0.86 -0.53 -8.54
C ASN A 97 -2.30 -1.01 -8.83
N ILE A 98 -2.68 -2.19 -8.34
CA ILE A 98 -4.04 -2.72 -8.48
C ILE A 98 -5.04 -1.78 -7.80
N TYR A 99 -4.77 -1.37 -6.56
CA TYR A 99 -5.67 -0.47 -5.82
C TYR A 99 -5.73 0.93 -6.43
N LEU A 100 -4.60 1.50 -6.86
CA LEU A 100 -4.58 2.80 -7.51
C LEU A 100 -5.43 2.82 -8.79
N LYS A 101 -5.36 1.76 -9.60
CA LYS A 101 -6.18 1.65 -10.82
C LYS A 101 -7.68 1.66 -10.49
N ALA A 102 -8.10 1.01 -9.42
CA ALA A 102 -9.50 0.92 -9.02
C ALA A 102 -10.02 2.16 -8.30
N LEU A 103 -9.19 2.82 -7.48
CA LEU A 103 -9.63 3.86 -6.56
C LEU A 103 -9.37 5.29 -7.06
N LYS A 104 -8.41 5.53 -7.95
CA LYS A 104 -8.12 6.87 -8.48
C LYS A 104 -9.34 7.61 -9.09
N PRO A 105 -10.30 6.95 -9.78
CA PRO A 105 -11.49 7.64 -10.27
C PRO A 105 -12.34 8.27 -9.16
N SER A 106 -12.34 7.68 -7.96
CA SER A 106 -13.04 8.22 -6.77
C SER A 106 -12.16 9.14 -5.93
N TYR A 107 -10.83 9.00 -6.02
CA TYR A 107 -9.85 9.73 -5.24
C TYR A 107 -8.74 10.26 -6.16
N PRO A 108 -8.92 11.43 -6.81
CA PRO A 108 -7.99 11.92 -7.83
C PRO A 108 -6.57 12.18 -7.32
N ASN A 109 -6.42 12.54 -6.04
CA ASN A 109 -5.14 12.81 -5.39
C ASN A 109 -4.57 11.60 -4.64
N LEU A 110 -5.01 10.38 -4.97
CA LEU A 110 -4.63 9.16 -4.25
C LEU A 110 -3.16 8.81 -4.44
N VAL A 111 -2.44 8.71 -3.32
CA VAL A 111 -1.06 8.25 -3.24
C VAL A 111 -1.00 6.89 -2.53
N GLY A 112 -0.21 5.96 -3.07
CA GLY A 112 -0.01 4.65 -2.47
C GLY A 112 1.30 4.54 -1.69
N TYR A 113 1.22 3.97 -0.49
CA TYR A 113 2.37 3.65 0.34
C TYR A 113 2.45 2.15 0.61
N GLY A 114 3.63 1.58 0.42
CA GLY A 114 3.94 0.22 0.83
C GLY A 114 4.86 0.27 2.04
N ILE A 115 4.48 -0.37 3.14
CA ILE A 115 5.22 -0.32 4.40
C ILE A 115 5.63 -1.73 4.78
N GLN A 116 6.93 -1.96 5.00
CA GLN A 116 7.44 -3.25 5.48
C GLN A 116 8.00 -3.09 6.88
N PHE A 117 7.46 -3.85 7.83
CA PHE A 117 8.02 -4.00 9.17
C PHE A 117 8.86 -5.28 9.24
N MET A 118 10.09 -5.16 9.72
CA MET A 118 11.01 -6.27 9.84
C MET A 118 10.53 -7.27 10.90
N GLN A 119 10.51 -8.54 10.55
CA GLN A 119 10.34 -9.65 11.48
C GLN A 119 11.70 -10.14 11.97
N PRO A 120 11.80 -10.62 13.23
CA PRO A 120 13.04 -11.09 13.79
C PRO A 120 13.59 -12.24 12.92
N GLY A 121 14.79 -12.04 12.39
CA GLY A 121 15.61 -13.11 11.84
C GLY A 121 16.58 -13.66 12.89
N SER A 122 17.65 -14.32 12.47
CA SER A 122 18.71 -14.80 13.37
C SER A 122 19.66 -13.71 13.89
N LYS A 123 19.41 -12.43 13.57
CA LYS A 123 20.28 -11.28 13.91
C LYS A 123 19.44 -10.17 14.54
N ASP A 124 20.01 -9.49 15.53
CA ASP A 124 19.44 -8.27 16.10
C ASP A 124 19.30 -7.19 15.02
N VAL A 125 18.14 -6.56 14.95
CA VAL A 125 17.81 -5.52 13.97
C VAL A 125 17.77 -4.17 14.70
N LEU A 126 18.53 -3.18 14.20
CA LEU A 126 18.48 -1.81 14.71
C LEU A 126 17.15 -1.16 14.31
N VAL A 127 16.61 -0.27 15.16
CA VAL A 127 15.29 0.38 14.93
C VAL A 127 15.21 1.08 13.57
N GLU A 128 16.30 1.72 13.14
CA GLU A 128 16.40 2.40 11.84
C GLU A 128 16.30 1.46 10.63
N ASP A 129 16.61 0.18 10.81
CA ASP A 129 16.50 -0.87 9.79
C ASP A 129 15.18 -1.65 9.88
N MET A 130 14.29 -1.30 10.82
CA MET A 130 13.06 -2.05 11.06
C MET A 130 11.93 -1.70 10.10
N VAL A 131 11.99 -0.57 9.40
CA VAL A 131 10.92 -0.14 8.50
C VAL A 131 11.44 0.30 7.15
N GLN A 132 10.80 -0.19 6.08
CA GLN A 132 10.94 0.35 4.74
C GLN A 132 9.61 0.92 4.24
N ILE A 133 9.62 2.16 3.75
CA ILE A 133 8.47 2.81 3.11
C ILE A 133 8.75 2.98 1.62
N ILE A 134 7.76 2.64 0.79
CA ILE A 134 7.78 2.75 -0.66
C ILE A 134 6.62 3.62 -1.09
N VAL A 135 6.87 4.60 -1.95
CA VAL A 135 5.82 5.48 -2.49
C VAL A 135 5.51 5.11 -3.94
N VAL A 136 4.22 5.05 -4.30
CA VAL A 136 3.72 4.81 -5.65
C VAL A 136 2.68 5.87 -5.99
N LEU A 137 3.00 6.72 -6.96
CA LEU A 137 2.18 7.88 -7.31
C LEU A 137 1.12 7.59 -8.38
N SER A 138 1.38 6.62 -9.26
CA SER A 138 0.51 6.30 -10.39
C SER A 138 0.49 4.81 -10.67
N PRO A 139 -0.65 4.26 -11.11
CA PRO A 139 -0.70 2.88 -11.56
C PRO A 139 0.23 2.70 -12.75
N LEU A 140 0.85 1.52 -12.86
CA LEU A 140 1.61 1.13 -14.04
C LEU A 140 0.77 1.34 -15.30
N ALA A 141 1.36 1.98 -16.30
CA ALA A 141 0.75 2.06 -17.62
C ALA A 141 0.54 0.63 -18.16
N PRO A 142 -0.53 0.39 -18.95
CA PRO A 142 -0.65 -0.85 -19.69
C PRO A 142 0.63 -1.08 -20.50
N LEU A 143 1.10 -2.34 -20.58
CA LEU A 143 2.15 -2.67 -21.54
C LEU A 143 1.66 -2.22 -22.93
N PRO A 144 2.50 -1.53 -23.72
CA PRO A 144 2.14 -1.21 -25.09
C PRO A 144 1.80 -2.52 -25.81
N SER A 145 0.68 -2.53 -26.55
CA SER A 145 0.31 -3.67 -27.38
C SER A 145 1.49 -4.04 -28.26
N LEU A 146 1.92 -5.31 -28.20
CA LEU A 146 2.93 -5.83 -29.13
C LEU A 146 2.47 -5.50 -30.56
N PRO A 147 3.34 -4.97 -31.43
CA PRO A 147 2.97 -4.75 -32.80
C PRO A 147 2.48 -6.08 -33.37
N LEU A 148 1.29 -6.07 -33.98
CA LEU A 148 0.80 -7.18 -34.78
C LEU A 148 1.88 -7.46 -35.82
N VAL A 149 2.60 -8.57 -35.65
CA VAL A 149 3.51 -9.07 -36.67
C VAL A 149 2.62 -9.49 -37.83
N SER A 150 2.51 -8.64 -38.84
CA SER A 150 1.89 -8.98 -40.11
C SER A 150 2.73 -10.09 -40.74
N SER A 151 2.19 -11.31 -40.75
CA SER A 151 2.66 -12.45 -41.54
C SER A 151 2.35 -12.26 -43.02
#